data_AF-A0A0S8GNF8-F1
#
_entry.id   AF-A0A0S8GNF8-F1
#
_cell.length_a   1.000
_cell.length_b   1.000
_cell.length_c   1.000
_cell.angle_alpha   90.00
_cell.angle_beta   90.00
_cell.angle_gamma   90.00
#
_symmetry.space_group_name_H-M   'P 1'
#
loop_
_entity.id
_entity.type
_entity.pdbx_description
1 polymer ?
#
loop_
_entity_poly.entity_id
_entity_poly.type
_entity_poly.pdbx_seq_one_letter_code
_entity_poly.pdbx_strand_id
1 'polypeptide(L)'
;MEESPEALELCAEGTSFEEPVKVELSVSKSGDQLICRGQVKTSARLECSRCLSVYNQPIISNLDFAVDFGENPLPIYRDKSEEDNYFVADPSSDSFQIDDLIRETIILALPLKPLCSEDCKGLCPICGTDLNKYQCNCVKKESDPRWEKLKDLLGNKFV
;
A
#
# COMPACT_ATOMS: atom_id res chain seq x y z
N MET A 1 -17.46 10.11 -2.70
CA MET A 1 -17.63 10.10 -1.24
C MET A 1 -16.32 10.57 -0.64
N GLU A 2 -16.36 11.37 0.44
CA GLU A 2 -15.17 11.78 1.19
C GLU A 2 -15.36 11.35 2.64
N GLU A 3 -14.41 10.60 3.17
CA GLU A 3 -14.43 10.10 4.55
C GLU A 3 -13.17 10.54 5.29
N SER A 4 -13.29 10.85 6.57
CA SER A 4 -12.14 11.20 7.42
C SER A 4 -11.31 9.96 7.75
N PRO A 5 -9.97 10.05 7.83
CA PRO A 5 -9.13 8.91 8.21
C PRO A 5 -9.45 8.31 9.58
N GLU A 6 -9.93 9.12 10.53
CA GLU A 6 -10.35 8.67 11.86
C GLU A 6 -11.59 7.80 11.80
N ALA A 7 -12.56 8.12 10.94
CA ALA A 7 -13.78 7.32 10.75
C ALA A 7 -13.46 5.95 10.15
N LEU A 8 -12.42 5.88 9.31
CA LEU A 8 -11.93 4.63 8.71
C LEU A 8 -10.94 3.89 9.62
N GLU A 9 -10.69 4.37 10.84
CA GLU A 9 -9.69 3.85 11.80
C GLU A 9 -8.33 3.56 11.14
N LEU A 10 -7.90 4.45 10.23
CA LEU A 10 -6.64 4.28 9.50
C LEU A 10 -5.45 4.47 10.44
N CYS A 11 -4.88 3.36 10.90
CA CYS A 11 -3.69 3.36 11.74
C CYS A 11 -2.67 2.34 11.20
N ALA A 12 -1.56 2.84 10.66
CA ALA A 12 -0.40 2.03 10.28
C ALA A 12 0.86 2.60 10.96
N GLU A 13 1.74 1.74 11.45
CA GLU A 13 2.95 2.18 12.17
C GLU A 13 3.79 3.13 11.30
N GLY A 14 4.20 4.26 11.88
CA GLY A 14 5.01 5.28 11.19
C GLY A 14 4.29 6.03 10.06
N THR A 15 2.95 5.93 9.98
CA THR A 15 2.13 6.58 8.96
C THR A 15 1.11 7.53 9.60
N SER A 16 0.86 8.67 8.97
CA SER A 16 -0.26 9.55 9.33
C SER A 16 -1.01 9.99 8.07
N PHE A 17 -2.30 10.22 8.19
CA PHE A 17 -3.17 10.68 7.10
C PHE A 17 -3.71 12.05 7.47
N GLU A 18 -3.33 13.09 6.73
CA GLU A 18 -3.76 14.47 6.98
C GLU A 18 -4.88 14.91 6.02
N GLU A 19 -5.09 14.16 4.94
CA GLU A 19 -6.09 14.43 3.92
C GLU A 19 -7.23 13.42 3.99
N PRO A 20 -8.48 13.83 3.67
CA PRO A 20 -9.61 12.92 3.63
C PRO A 20 -9.43 11.85 2.55
N VAL A 21 -10.02 10.68 2.81
CA VAL A 21 -10.06 9.58 1.84
C VAL A 21 -11.18 9.85 0.85
N LYS A 22 -10.83 9.93 -0.43
CA LYS A 22 -11.78 10.12 -1.53
C LYS A 22 -12.07 8.78 -2.18
N VAL A 23 -13.36 8.45 -2.28
CA VAL A 23 -13.83 7.21 -2.90
C VAL A 23 -14.74 7.56 -4.07
N GLU A 24 -14.36 7.08 -5.24
CA GLU A 24 -15.16 7.13 -6.47
C GLU A 24 -15.61 5.71 -6.79
N LEU A 25 -16.92 5.46 -6.77
CA LEU A 25 -17.49 4.13 -6.97
C LEU A 25 -18.56 4.17 -8.05
N SER A 26 -18.49 3.24 -8.99
CA SER A 26 -19.50 2.94 -9.98
C SER A 26 -20.16 1.62 -9.62
N VAL A 27 -21.48 1.64 -9.46
CA VAL A 27 -22.27 0.49 -9.06
C VAL A 27 -23.18 0.08 -10.20
N SER A 28 -23.22 -1.21 -10.51
CA SER A 28 -24.12 -1.80 -11.49
C SER A 28 -24.83 -3.01 -10.91
N LYS A 29 -26.12 -3.15 -11.21
CA LYS A 29 -26.94 -4.26 -10.70
C LYS A 29 -26.98 -5.40 -11.72
N SER A 30 -26.76 -6.62 -11.26
CA SER A 30 -26.88 -7.85 -12.04
C SER A 30 -27.61 -8.91 -11.23
N GLY A 31 -28.90 -9.13 -11.50
CA GLY A 31 -29.74 -9.99 -10.67
C GLY A 31 -29.88 -9.40 -9.26
N ASP A 32 -29.58 -10.22 -8.24
CA ASP A 32 -29.58 -9.82 -6.83
C ASP A 32 -28.21 -9.30 -6.35
N GLN A 33 -27.25 -9.13 -7.26
CA GLN A 33 -25.91 -8.65 -6.95
C GLN A 33 -25.67 -7.21 -7.41
N LEU A 34 -24.92 -6.47 -6.61
CA LEU A 34 -24.33 -5.19 -6.96
C LEU A 34 -22.85 -5.40 -7.26
N ILE A 35 -22.43 -5.11 -8.50
CA ILE A 35 -21.04 -5.11 -8.93
C ILE A 35 -20.52 -3.69 -8.76
N CYS A 36 -19.53 -3.52 -7.90
CA CYS A 36 -19.00 -2.24 -7.47
C CYS A 36 -17.54 -2.10 -7.92
N ARG A 37 -17.27 -1.11 -8.77
CA ARG A 37 -15.93 -0.81 -9.28
C ARG A 37 -15.57 0.63 -9.06
N GLY A 38 -14.37 0.89 -8.59
CA GLY A 38 -13.99 2.23 -8.19
C GLY A 38 -12.53 2.41 -7.85
N GLN A 39 -12.24 3.54 -7.22
CA GLN A 39 -10.91 3.91 -6.79
C GLN A 39 -10.97 4.68 -5.48
N VAL A 40 -10.00 4.39 -4.62
CA VAL A 40 -9.71 5.11 -3.40
C VAL A 40 -8.47 5.97 -3.63
N LYS A 41 -8.54 7.23 -3.21
CA LYS A 41 -7.46 8.21 -3.31
C LYS A 41 -7.25 8.86 -1.94
N THR A 42 -6.01 8.87 -1.47
CA THR A 42 -5.61 9.61 -0.27
C THR A 42 -4.11 9.92 -0.32
N SER A 43 -3.59 10.55 0.72
CA SER A 43 -2.19 10.91 0.86
C SER A 43 -1.70 10.49 2.25
N ALA A 44 -0.65 9.67 2.29
CA ALA A 44 -0.03 9.22 3.53
C ALA A 44 1.26 9.99 3.77
N ARG A 45 1.42 10.54 4.96
CA ARG A 45 2.66 11.15 5.42
C ARG A 45 3.55 10.07 6.02
N LEU A 46 4.68 9.82 5.38
CA LEU A 46 5.62 8.73 5.65
C LEU A 46 7.04 9.24 5.92
N GLU A 47 7.83 8.44 6.62
CA GLU A 47 9.26 8.66 6.78
C GLU A 47 10.07 7.80 5.80
N CYS A 48 11.04 8.41 5.10
CA CYS A 48 11.89 7.69 4.16
C CYS A 48 12.87 6.76 4.87
N SER A 49 12.85 5.46 4.54
CA SER A 49 13.76 4.45 5.13
C SER A 49 15.25 4.63 4.79
N ARG A 50 15.60 5.58 3.91
CA ARG A 50 17.00 5.85 3.50
C ARG A 50 17.56 7.13 4.11
N CYS A 51 16.82 8.23 4.08
CA CYS A 51 17.29 9.54 4.54
C CYS A 51 16.53 10.09 5.75
N LEU A 52 15.50 9.38 6.24
CA LEU A 52 14.65 9.78 7.37
C LEU A 52 13.89 11.10 7.17
N SER A 53 13.85 11.64 5.94
CA SER A 53 13.01 12.79 5.64
C SER A 53 11.55 12.36 5.56
N VAL A 54 10.66 13.17 6.15
CA VAL A 54 9.22 13.02 6.01
C VAL A 54 8.76 13.55 4.65
N TYR A 55 7.85 12.82 3.99
CA TYR A 55 7.28 13.19 2.70
C TYR A 55 5.84 12.67 2.59
N ASN A 56 5.07 13.25 1.67
CA ASN A 56 3.70 12.81 1.38
C ASN A 56 3.72 11.84 0.20
N GLN A 57 3.19 10.64 0.42
CA GLN A 57 3.05 9.59 -0.56
C GLN A 57 1.58 9.55 -1.02
N PRO A 58 1.28 9.87 -2.29
CA PRO A 58 -0.05 9.67 -2.84
C PRO A 58 -0.35 8.16 -2.89
N ILE A 59 -1.55 7.80 -2.46
CA ILE A 59 -2.10 6.44 -2.50
C ILE A 59 -3.30 6.46 -3.44
N ILE A 60 -3.24 5.63 -4.46
CA ILE A 60 -4.30 5.45 -5.45
C ILE A 60 -4.47 3.95 -5.66
N SER A 61 -5.62 3.42 -5.26
CA SER A 61 -5.89 1.97 -5.27
C SER A 61 -7.26 1.69 -5.83
N ASN A 62 -7.37 0.64 -6.64
CA ASN A 62 -8.64 0.24 -7.22
C ASN A 62 -9.46 -0.55 -6.20
N LEU A 63 -10.78 -0.36 -6.24
CA LEU A 63 -11.77 -1.18 -5.54
C LEU A 63 -12.55 -1.98 -6.60
N ASP A 64 -12.61 -3.29 -6.44
CA ASP A 64 -13.50 -4.15 -7.23
C ASP A 64 -14.08 -5.19 -6.27
N PHE A 65 -15.40 -5.16 -6.09
CA PHE A 65 -16.09 -6.06 -5.19
C PHE A 65 -17.55 -6.25 -5.61
N ALA A 66 -18.16 -7.34 -5.14
CA ALA A 66 -19.57 -7.63 -5.35
C ALA A 66 -20.31 -7.80 -4.02
N VAL A 67 -21.55 -7.35 -3.98
CA VAL A 67 -22.45 -7.52 -2.82
C VAL A 67 -23.70 -8.25 -3.27
N ASP A 68 -24.02 -9.38 -2.63
CA ASP A 68 -25.22 -10.18 -2.90
C ASP A 68 -26.29 -9.94 -1.82
N PHE A 69 -27.51 -9.69 -2.27
CA PHE A 69 -28.72 -9.48 -1.45
C PHE A 69 -29.74 -10.63 -1.60
N GLY A 70 -29.38 -11.73 -2.24
CA GLY A 70 -30.25 -12.87 -2.49
C GLY A 70 -30.45 -13.75 -1.25
N GLU A 71 -31.59 -14.45 -1.19
CA GLU A 71 -31.91 -15.41 -0.11
C GLU A 71 -30.98 -16.64 -0.09
N ASN A 72 -30.36 -16.96 -1.23
CA ASN A 72 -29.36 -18.01 -1.37
C ASN A 72 -28.16 -17.44 -2.14
N PRO A 73 -27.28 -16.68 -1.47
CA PRO A 73 -26.19 -16.00 -2.13
C PRO A 73 -25.23 -17.02 -2.75
N LEU A 74 -24.89 -16.84 -4.03
CA LEU A 74 -23.95 -17.67 -4.75
C LEU A 74 -23.00 -16.76 -5.53
N PRO A 75 -21.67 -16.91 -5.40
CA PRO A 75 -20.73 -16.12 -6.18
C PRO A 75 -20.99 -16.34 -7.67
N ILE A 76 -21.31 -15.27 -8.42
CA ILE A 76 -21.42 -15.36 -9.89
C ILE A 76 -20.02 -15.65 -10.48
N TYR A 77 -18.97 -15.17 -9.82
CA TYR A 77 -17.58 -15.40 -10.18
C TYR A 77 -17.05 -16.68 -9.52
N ARG A 78 -16.87 -17.74 -10.31
CA ARG A 78 -16.24 -19.01 -9.91
C ARG A 78 -14.71 -18.99 -10.05
N ASP A 79 -14.08 -17.85 -9.80
CA ASP A 79 -12.62 -17.79 -9.73
C ASP A 79 -12.20 -17.63 -8.26
N LYS A 80 -11.40 -18.56 -7.77
CA LYS A 80 -11.00 -18.62 -6.34
C LYS A 80 -10.21 -17.39 -5.89
N SER A 81 -9.66 -16.61 -6.83
CA SER A 81 -8.92 -15.39 -6.54
C SER A 81 -9.82 -14.19 -6.18
N GLU A 82 -11.13 -14.28 -6.38
CA GLU A 82 -12.07 -13.17 -6.13
C GLU A 82 -13.02 -13.44 -4.94
N GLU A 83 -12.85 -14.57 -4.23
CA GLU A 83 -13.66 -14.90 -3.04
C GLU A 83 -13.53 -13.82 -1.94
N ASP A 84 -12.36 -13.20 -1.81
CA ASP A 84 -12.08 -12.19 -0.78
C ASP A 84 -12.81 -10.84 -1.01
N ASN A 85 -13.33 -10.61 -2.23
CA ASN A 85 -14.05 -9.38 -2.60
C ASN A 85 -15.55 -9.62 -2.85
N TYR A 86 -16.10 -10.69 -2.28
CA TYR A 86 -17.51 -11.02 -2.37
C TYR A 86 -18.18 -10.93 -1.00
N PHE A 87 -19.17 -10.05 -0.89
CA PHE A 87 -19.86 -9.76 0.36
C PHE A 87 -21.32 -10.21 0.28
N VAL A 88 -21.85 -10.71 1.39
CA VAL A 88 -23.27 -11.05 1.54
C VAL A 88 -23.89 -10.03 2.46
N ALA A 89 -24.92 -9.33 1.97
CA ALA A 89 -25.71 -8.40 2.76
C ALA A 89 -27.07 -9.01 3.11
N ASP A 90 -27.69 -8.48 4.16
CA ASP A 90 -29.07 -8.85 4.50
C ASP A 90 -30.02 -8.41 3.36
N PRO A 91 -30.85 -9.31 2.79
CA PRO A 91 -31.82 -8.96 1.75
C PRO A 91 -32.80 -7.85 2.14
N SER A 92 -33.01 -7.64 3.44
CA SER A 92 -33.88 -6.60 4.00
C SER A 92 -33.17 -5.27 4.26
N SER A 93 -31.85 -5.20 4.06
CA SER A 93 -31.06 -3.97 4.21
C SER A 93 -30.98 -3.18 2.91
N ASP A 94 -31.23 -1.88 3.00
CA ASP A 94 -31.07 -0.94 1.87
C ASP A 94 -29.63 -0.37 1.76
N SER A 95 -28.72 -0.81 2.65
CA SER A 95 -27.36 -0.29 2.73
C SER A 95 -26.35 -1.36 3.16
N PHE A 96 -25.08 -1.13 2.85
CA PHE A 96 -23.95 -1.94 3.29
C PHE A 96 -22.76 -1.02 3.57
N GLN A 97 -21.90 -1.42 4.51
CA GLN A 97 -20.74 -0.65 4.94
C GLN A 97 -19.49 -1.17 4.22
N ILE A 98 -18.63 -0.25 3.77
CA ILE A 98 -17.41 -0.57 3.00
C ILE A 98 -16.13 -0.02 3.66
N ASP A 99 -16.24 0.46 4.89
CA ASP A 99 -15.16 1.15 5.59
C ASP A 99 -13.95 0.23 5.77
N ASP A 100 -14.18 -1.02 6.16
CA ASP A 100 -13.12 -2.02 6.31
C ASP A 100 -12.45 -2.34 4.97
N LEU A 101 -13.23 -2.49 3.90
CA LEU A 101 -12.69 -2.73 2.56
C LEU A 101 -11.82 -1.55 2.09
N ILE A 102 -12.26 -0.31 2.34
CA ILE A 102 -11.48 0.90 2.03
C ILE A 102 -10.19 0.92 2.86
N ARG A 103 -10.28 0.63 4.16
CA ARG A 103 -9.15 0.60 5.09
C ARG A 103 -8.11 -0.42 4.65
N GLU A 104 -8.52 -1.66 4.41
CA GLU A 104 -7.64 -2.74 3.94
C GLU A 104 -6.98 -2.38 2.62
N THR A 105 -7.75 -1.85 1.67
CA THR A 105 -7.24 -1.41 0.36
C THR A 105 -6.15 -0.34 0.49
N ILE A 106 -6.31 0.62 1.41
CA ILE A 106 -5.31 1.65 1.69
C ILE A 106 -4.07 1.04 2.35
N ILE A 107 -4.25 0.20 3.37
CA ILE A 107 -3.14 -0.42 4.12
C ILE A 107 -2.30 -1.28 3.18
N LEU A 108 -2.92 -2.09 2.33
CA LEU A 108 -2.24 -2.95 1.36
C LEU A 108 -1.48 -2.17 0.27
N ALA A 109 -1.89 -0.93 0.01
CA ALA A 109 -1.23 -0.07 -0.97
C ALA A 109 -0.03 0.70 -0.41
N LEU A 110 0.17 0.68 0.91
CA LEU A 110 1.34 1.32 1.51
C LEU A 110 2.63 0.60 1.11
N PRO A 111 3.71 1.34 0.79
CA PRO A 111 4.97 0.72 0.44
C PRO A 111 5.60 0.04 1.66
N LEU A 112 6.01 -1.22 1.52
CA LEU A 112 6.75 -1.96 2.55
C LEU A 112 8.07 -1.25 2.96
N LYS A 113 8.67 -0.50 2.03
CA LYS A 113 9.88 0.30 2.25
C LYS A 113 9.66 1.71 1.69
N PRO A 114 9.17 2.66 2.50
CA PRO A 114 8.92 4.02 2.06
C PRO A 114 10.22 4.72 1.62
N LEU A 115 10.21 5.32 0.43
CA LEU A 115 11.30 6.13 -0.10
C LEU A 115 10.76 7.46 -0.60
N CYS A 116 11.37 8.57 -0.17
CA CYS A 116 10.97 9.91 -0.64
C CYS A 116 11.18 10.12 -2.14
N SER A 117 12.00 9.27 -2.78
CA SER A 117 12.19 9.17 -4.23
C SER A 117 12.87 7.84 -4.56
N GLU A 118 12.69 7.35 -5.79
CA GLU A 118 13.35 6.13 -6.28
C GLU A 118 14.89 6.23 -6.19
N ASP A 119 15.42 7.42 -6.51
CA ASP A 119 16.85 7.74 -6.51
C ASP A 119 17.38 8.26 -5.16
N CYS A 120 16.64 8.09 -4.06
CA CYS A 120 17.06 8.59 -2.76
C CYS A 120 18.43 8.00 -2.36
N LYS A 121 19.43 8.88 -2.19
CA LYS A 121 20.82 8.50 -1.88
C LYS A 121 21.01 8.08 -0.41
N GLY A 122 20.06 8.43 0.44
CA GLY A 122 20.05 8.11 1.86
C GLY A 122 21.09 8.86 2.69
N LEU A 123 21.30 8.40 3.91
CA LEU A 123 22.33 8.93 4.79
C LEU A 123 23.70 8.29 4.50
N CYS A 124 24.77 9.05 4.72
CA CYS A 124 26.11 8.49 4.74
C CYS A 124 26.24 7.45 5.87
N PRO A 125 26.68 6.21 5.60
CA PRO A 125 26.79 5.17 6.62
C PRO A 125 27.90 5.43 7.66
N ILE A 126 28.74 6.44 7.44
CA ILE A 126 29.87 6.78 8.32
C ILE A 126 29.54 7.99 9.20
N CYS A 127 28.99 9.06 8.62
CA CYS A 127 28.75 10.32 9.34
C CYS A 127 27.28 10.72 9.49
N GLY A 128 26.35 10.01 8.84
CA GLY A 128 24.91 10.29 8.93
C GLY A 128 24.43 11.49 8.11
N THR A 129 25.27 12.18 7.35
CA THR A 129 24.84 13.30 6.49
C THR A 129 23.88 12.83 5.39
N ASP A 130 22.81 13.57 5.15
CA ASP A 130 21.88 13.35 4.05
C ASP A 130 22.55 13.61 2.69
N LEU A 131 22.79 12.53 1.94
CA LEU A 131 23.48 12.56 0.64
C LEU A 131 22.61 13.13 -0.48
N ASN A 132 21.33 13.36 -0.24
CA ASN A 132 20.45 14.06 -1.18
C ASN A 132 20.71 15.56 -1.19
N LYS A 133 21.19 16.12 -0.07
CA LYS A 133 21.41 17.56 0.12
C LYS A 133 22.88 17.94 0.08
N TYR A 134 23.75 17.08 0.58
CA TYR A 134 25.17 17.39 0.75
C TYR A 134 26.07 16.24 0.31
N GLN A 135 27.33 16.53 0.03
CA GLN A 135 28.37 15.53 -0.17
C GLN A 135 29.26 15.45 1.08
N CYS A 136 29.78 14.26 1.37
CA CYS A 136 30.74 14.05 2.45
C CYS A 136 32.03 13.41 1.92
N ASN A 137 33.15 13.66 2.58
CA ASN A 137 34.46 13.11 2.22
C ASN A 137 34.80 11.81 2.99
N CYS A 138 33.78 11.10 3.51
CA CYS A 138 34.02 9.87 4.26
C CYS A 138 34.58 8.79 3.33
N VAL A 139 35.74 8.24 3.70
CA VAL A 139 36.39 7.16 2.95
C VAL A 139 35.66 5.86 3.23
N LYS A 140 35.05 5.26 2.19
CA LYS A 140 34.53 3.89 2.29
C LYS A 140 35.71 2.94 2.48
N LYS A 141 35.73 2.19 3.58
CA LYS A 141 36.66 1.07 3.73
C LYS A 141 36.35 0.03 2.65
N GLU A 142 37.37 -0.37 1.88
CA GLU A 142 37.27 -1.48 0.94
C GLU A 142 37.19 -2.80 1.72
N SER A 143 36.03 -3.45 1.63
CA SER A 143 35.68 -4.80 2.11
C SER A 143 36.07 -5.20 3.55
N ASP A 144 35.08 -5.67 4.33
CA ASP A 144 35.38 -6.32 5.61
C ASP A 144 36.19 -7.61 5.36
N PRO A 145 37.34 -7.82 6.03
CA PRO A 145 38.15 -9.04 5.92
C PRO A 145 37.37 -10.35 6.07
N ARG A 146 36.30 -10.34 6.89
CA ARG A 146 35.42 -11.51 7.11
C ARG A 146 34.69 -11.96 5.84
N TRP A 147 34.49 -11.04 4.90
CA TRP A 147 33.72 -11.27 3.67
C TRP A 147 34.61 -11.48 2.44
N GLU A 148 35.94 -11.45 2.57
CA GLU A 148 36.83 -11.61 1.42
C GLU A 148 36.66 -12.94 0.69
N LYS A 149 36.40 -14.04 1.41
CA LYS A 149 36.12 -15.35 0.81
C LYS A 149 34.87 -15.39 -0.07
N LEU A 150 33.97 -14.41 0.05
CA LEU A 150 32.80 -14.32 -0.84
C LEU A 150 33.19 -13.83 -2.24
N LYS A 151 34.35 -13.15 -2.39
CA LYS A 151 34.88 -12.75 -3.72
C LYS A 151 35.14 -13.97 -4.60
N ASP A 152 35.53 -15.10 -4.00
CA ASP A 152 35.79 -16.36 -4.70
C ASP A 152 34.52 -16.93 -5.38
N LEU A 153 33.32 -16.60 -4.88
CA LEU A 153 32.04 -17.06 -5.44
C LEU A 153 31.61 -16.28 -6.69
N LEU A 154 32.12 -15.07 -6.91
CA LEU A 154 31.80 -14.23 -8.07
C LEU A 154 32.53 -14.70 -9.35
N GLY A 155 33.56 -15.53 -9.22
CA GLY A 155 34.37 -16.06 -10.32
C GLY A 155 33.86 -17.38 -10.91
N ASN A 156 33.00 -18.11 -10.20
CA ASN A 156 32.41 -19.34 -10.71
C ASN A 156 31.22 -19.00 -11.61
N LYS A 157 31.48 -18.89 -12.92
CA LYS A 157 30.42 -19.02 -13.92
C LYS A 157 29.74 -20.37 -13.68
N PHE A 158 28.49 -20.33 -13.22
CA PHE A 158 27.59 -21.46 -13.35
C PHE A 158 27.47 -21.74 -14.85
N VAL A 159 28.19 -22.76 -15.30
CA VAL A 159 28.00 -23.41 -16.61
C VAL A 159 26.95 -24.48 -16.43
#